data_AF-A0A9C7PJT5-F1
#
_entry.id   AF-A0A9C7PJT5-F1
#
_cell.length_a   1.000
_cell.length_b   1.000
_cell.length_c   1.000
_cell.angle_alpha   90.00
_cell.angle_beta   90.00
_cell.angle_gamma   90.00
#
_symmetry.space_group_name_H-M   'P 1'
#
loop_
_entity.id
_entity.type
_entity.pdbx_description
1 polymer ?
#
loop_
_entity_poly.entity_id
_entity_poly.type
_entity_poly.pdbx_seq_one_letter_code
_entity_poly.pdbx_strand_id
1 'polypeptide(L)' 'MVAVTEMGAVVAPPVPAFYAKPESLDEVVTQSVARALDLFDITLPETHRWTES' A
#
# COMPACT_ATOMS: atom_id res chain seq x y z
N MET A 1 11.79 -12.10 -7.56
CA MET A 1 11.23 -11.58 -6.30
C MET A 1 12.00 -12.16 -5.09
N VAL A 2 12.09 -13.49 -4.92
CA VAL A 2 12.78 -14.13 -3.77
C VAL A 2 14.20 -13.60 -3.53
N ALA A 3 15.09 -13.66 -4.53
CA ALA A 3 16.49 -13.25 -4.35
C ALA A 3 16.66 -11.80 -3.85
N VAL A 4 15.84 -10.86 -4.34
CA VAL A 4 15.93 -9.46 -3.89
C VAL A 4 15.36 -9.27 -2.49
N THR A 5 14.32 -10.03 -2.13
CA THR A 5 13.78 -10.05 -0.77
C THR A 5 14.82 -10.60 0.22
N GLU A 6 15.53 -11.66 -0.14
CA GLU A 6 16.61 -12.23 0.67
C GLU A 6 17.80 -11.26 0.83
N MET A 7 18.02 -10.37 -0.14
CA MET A 7 19.01 -9.28 -0.06
C MET A 7 18.51 -8.03 0.69
N GLY A 8 17.31 -8.06 1.26
CA GLY A 8 16.75 -6.98 2.09
C GLY A 8 15.86 -5.97 1.35
N ALA A 9 15.55 -6.19 0.07
CA ALA A 9 14.59 -5.33 -0.64
C ALA A 9 13.15 -5.64 -0.23
N VAL A 10 12.31 -4.61 -0.14
CA VAL A 10 10.87 -4.77 0.00
C VAL A 10 10.24 -4.91 -1.38
N VAL A 11 9.53 -6.01 -1.63
CA VAL A 11 8.75 -6.22 -2.84
C VAL A 11 7.31 -5.81 -2.54
N ALA A 12 6.89 -4.66 -3.05
CA ALA A 12 5.54 -4.10 -2.86
C ALA A 12 4.75 -4.15 -4.17
N PRO A 13 4.11 -5.30 -4.52
CA PRO A 13 3.26 -5.37 -5.68
C PRO A 13 2.00 -4.50 -5.48
N PRO A 14 1.43 -3.90 -6.54
CA PRO A 14 0.19 -3.12 -6.46
C PRO A 14 -1.02 -4.02 -6.29
N VAL A 15 -1.24 -4.53 -5.07
CA VAL A 15 -2.37 -5.41 -4.71
C VAL A 15 -3.48 -4.55 -4.08
N PRO A 16 -4.65 -4.41 -4.73
CA PRO A 16 -5.73 -3.56 -4.23
C PRO A 16 -6.23 -3.98 -2.84
N ALA A 17 -6.33 -3.00 -1.93
CA ALA A 17 -6.87 -3.17 -0.60
C ALA A 17 -8.41 -3.01 -0.59
N PHE A 18 -9.16 -4.03 -1.01
CA PHE A 18 -10.62 -3.94 -1.10
C PHE A 18 -11.36 -3.80 0.24
N TYR A 19 -10.68 -4.01 1.36
CA TYR A 19 -11.25 -3.70 2.68
C TYR A 19 -11.50 -2.21 2.89
N ALA A 20 -10.78 -1.35 2.17
CA ALA A 20 -11.00 0.09 2.16
C ALA A 20 -12.25 0.50 1.37
N LYS A 21 -12.94 -0.46 0.72
CA LYS A 21 -14.14 -0.24 -0.11
C LYS A 21 -13.99 0.95 -1.08
N PRO A 22 -12.92 0.99 -1.91
CA PRO A 22 -12.70 2.11 -2.82
C PRO A 22 -13.85 2.23 -3.82
N GLU A 23 -14.29 3.46 -4.10
CA GLU A 23 -15.37 3.78 -5.03
C GLU A 23 -14.85 4.11 -6.43
N SER A 24 -13.53 4.27 -6.57
CA SER A 24 -12.88 4.64 -7.82
C SER A 24 -11.54 3.94 -8.03
N LEU A 25 -11.07 3.91 -9.28
CA LEU A 25 -9.72 3.43 -9.60
C LEU A 25 -8.65 4.35 -8.98
N ASP A 26 -8.94 5.65 -8.88
CA ASP A 26 -8.03 6.63 -8.28
C ASP A 26 -7.79 6.33 -6.80
N GLU A 27 -8.82 5.92 -6.06
CA GLU A 27 -8.68 5.48 -4.65
C GLU A 27 -7.85 4.19 -4.52
N VAL A 28 -7.98 3.24 -5.45
CA VAL A 28 -7.13 2.04 -5.46
C VAL A 28 -5.66 2.39 -5.66
N VAL A 29 -5.37 3.31 -6.59
CA VAL A 29 -4.01 3.78 -6.84
C VAL A 29 -3.48 4.56 -5.64
N THR A 30 -4.27 5.51 -5.13
CA THR A 30 -3.92 6.35 -3.98
C THR A 30 -3.58 5.51 -2.75
N GLN A 31 -4.44 4.55 -2.40
CA GLN A 31 -4.18 3.62 -1.30
C GLN A 31 -2.89 2.82 -1.53
N SER A 32 -2.66 2.31 -2.75
CA SER A 32 -1.44 1.55 -3.08
C SER A 32 -0.16 2.37 -2.95
N VAL A 33 -0.18 3.63 -3.41
CA VAL A 33 0.95 4.57 -3.30
C VAL A 33 1.18 4.96 -1.85
N ALA A 34 0.12 5.25 -1.09
CA ALA A 34 0.22 5.57 0.34
C ALA A 34 0.86 4.42 1.12
N ARG A 35 0.48 3.16 0.84
CA ARG A 35 1.12 1.97 1.43
C ARG A 35 2.59 1.80 1.05
N ALA A 36 3.01 2.27 -0.14
CA ALA A 36 4.41 2.27 -0.54
C ALA A 36 5.21 3.38 0.17
N LEU A 37 4.62 4.56 0.37
CA LEU A 37 5.23 5.68 1.09
C LEU A 37 5.38 5.40 2.60
N ASP A 38 4.49 4.60 3.18
CA ASP A 38 4.62 4.06 4.54
C ASP A 38 5.97 3.33 4.77
N LEU A 39 6.57 2.73 3.73
CA LEU A 39 7.90 2.08 3.83
C LEU A 39 9.06 3.06 4.05
N PHE A 40 8.82 4.35 3.82
CA PHE A 40 9.78 5.44 3.98
C PHE A 40 9.39 6.37 5.13
N ASP A 41 8.53 5.92 6.04
CA ASP A 41 7.99 6.71 7.16
C ASP A 41 7.25 7.99 6.71
N ILE A 42 6.71 8.00 5.49
CA ILE A 42 5.88 9.08 4.96
C ILE A 42 4.42 8.67 5.05
N THR A 43 3.74 9.11 6.11
CA THR A 43 2.33 8.81 6.33
C THR A 43 1.43 9.82 5.63
N LEU A 44 0.45 9.31 4.89
CA LEU A 44 -0.57 10.07 4.20
C LEU A 44 -1.95 9.85 4.86
N PRO A 45 -2.79 10.89 5.01
CA PRO A 45 -4.13 10.77 5.59
C PRO A 45 -5.08 9.88 4.76
N GLU A 46 -4.78 9.67 3.48
CA GLU A 46 -5.53 8.80 2.57
C GLU A 46 -5.29 7.29 2.84
N THR A 47 -4.40 6.94 3.78
CA THR A 47 -4.13 5.54 4.11
C THR A 47 -5.26 4.97 4.97
N HIS A 48 -6.06 4.07 4.40
CA HIS A 48 -7.06 3.32 5.15
C HIS A 48 -6.45 2.05 5.74
N ARG A 49 -6.42 1.90 7.07
CA ARG A 49 -5.90 0.68 7.73
C ARG A 49 -7.04 -0.28 8.07
N TRP A 50 -6.76 -1.58 7.99
CA TRP A 50 -7.75 -2.63 8.26
C TRP A 50 -8.49 -2.46 9.60
N THR A 51 -7.80 -2.00 10.64
CA THR A 51 -8.36 -1.83 11.99
C THR A 51 -9.21 -0.57 12.17
N GLU A 52 -9.23 0.32 11.18
CA GLU A 52 -10.01 1.56 11.18
C GLU A 52 -11.35 1.40 10.42
N SER A 53 -11.61 0.19 9.90
CA SER A 53 -12.75 -0.13 9.02
C SER A 53 -13.94 -0.77 9.74
#